data_AF-A0A3B9SXI0-F1
#
_entry.id   AF-A0A3B9SXI0-F1
#
_cell.length_a   1.000
_cell.length_b   1.000
_cell.length_c   1.000
_cell.angle_alpha   90.00
_cell.angle_beta   90.00
_cell.angle_gamma   90.00
#
_symmetry.space_group_name_H-M   'P 1'
#
loop_
_entity.id
_entity.type
_entity.pdbx_description
1 polymer ?
#
loop_
_entity_poly.entity_id
_entity_poly.type
_entity_poly.pdbx_seq_one_letter_code
_entity_poly.pdbx_strand_id
1 'polypeptide(L)' 'MPNARHEMILKLIQDHEIGTQEHLRELLEQNGFQVTQATISRDIRQLKLRKRRAASGQCCYMTAPTPPIAPSNL' A
#
# COMPACT_ATOMS: atom_id res chain seq x y z
N MET A 1 -2.23 16.00 -4.23
CA MET A 1 -3.66 15.68 -4.10
C MET A 1 -3.77 14.44 -3.23
N PRO A 2 -4.48 14.48 -2.09
CA PRO A 2 -4.73 13.28 -1.30
C PRO A 2 -5.60 12.34 -2.14
N ASN A 3 -5.07 11.17 -2.43
CA ASN A 3 -5.78 10.15 -3.18
C ASN A 3 -6.24 9.10 -2.17
N ALA A 4 -7.53 9.07 -1.86
CA ALA A 4 -8.10 8.16 -0.85
C ALA A 4 -7.69 6.69 -1.09
N ARG A 5 -7.51 6.31 -2.36
CA ARG A 5 -7.00 4.98 -2.73
C ARG A 5 -5.54 4.78 -2.30
N HIS A 6 -4.69 5.79 -2.45
CA HIS A 6 -3.29 5.73 -2.00
C HIS A 6 -3.20 5.59 -0.49
N GLU A 7 -4.03 6.33 0.26
CA GLU A 7 -4.12 6.19 1.72
C GLU A 7 -4.59 4.78 2.12
N MET A 8 -5.59 4.25 1.41
CA MET A 8 -6.04 2.87 1.62
C MET A 8 -4.94 1.85 1.29
N ILE A 9 -4.22 2.00 0.18
CA ILE A 9 -3.08 1.12 -0.16
C ILE A 9 -2.05 1.12 0.98
N LEU A 10 -1.69 2.30 1.49
CA LEU A 10 -0.73 2.45 2.57
C LEU A 10 -1.20 1.78 3.85
N LYS A 11 -2.49 1.90 4.18
CA LYS A 11 -3.10 1.22 5.33
C LYS A 11 -3.06 -0.30 5.14
N LEU A 12 -3.51 -0.80 3.99
CA LEU A 12 -3.57 -2.23 3.69
C LEU A 12 -2.21 -2.92 3.77
N ILE A 13 -1.14 -2.31 3.26
CA ILE A 13 0.21 -2.91 3.34
C ILE A 13 0.85 -2.81 4.73
N GLN A 14 0.30 -2.00 5.64
CA GLN A 14 0.70 -1.95 7.05
C GLN A 14 -0.05 -3.01 7.87
N ASP A 15 -1.35 -3.18 7.58
CA ASP A 15 -2.23 -4.11 8.29
C ASP A 15 -2.09 -5.56 7.79
N HIS A 16 -1.66 -5.75 6.54
CA HIS A 16 -1.58 -7.06 5.89
C HIS A 16 -0.24 -7.29 5.17
N GLU A 17 0.18 -8.55 5.16
CA GLU A 17 1.36 -9.02 4.43
C GLU A 17 1.05 -9.23 2.93
N ILE A 18 1.00 -8.14 2.17
CA ILE A 18 0.58 -8.17 0.76
C ILE A 18 1.77 -8.42 -0.17
N GLY A 19 1.84 -9.61 -0.77
CA GLY A 19 2.93 -10.00 -1.68
C GLY A 19 2.67 -9.79 -3.18
N THR A 20 1.42 -9.62 -3.60
CA THR A 20 1.03 -9.59 -5.03
C THR A 20 0.10 -8.41 -5.34
N GLN A 21 0.09 -7.99 -6.60
CA GLN A 21 -0.82 -6.94 -7.07
C GLN A 21 -2.29 -7.39 -7.02
N GLU A 22 -2.53 -8.67 -7.27
CA GLU A 22 -3.88 -9.26 -7.20
C GLU A 22 -4.43 -9.20 -5.77
N HIS A 23 -3.64 -9.62 -4.78
CA HIS A 23 -4.05 -9.53 -3.38
C HIS A 23 -4.29 -8.07 -2.94
N LEU A 24 -3.47 -7.13 -3.40
CA LEU A 24 -3.71 -5.70 -3.15
C LEU A 24 -5.03 -5.22 -3.80
N ARG A 25 -5.33 -5.70 -5.01
CA ARG A 25 -6.58 -5.38 -5.73
C ARG A 25 -7.79 -5.89 -4.97
N GLU A 26 -7.78 -7.16 -4.57
CA GLU A 26 -8.88 -7.80 -3.84
C GLU A 26 -9.20 -7.07 -2.55
N LEU A 27 -8.18 -6.70 -1.76
CA LEU A 27 -8.38 -5.94 -0.53
C LEU A 27 -8.92 -4.53 -0.80
N LEU A 28 -8.47 -3.89 -1.88
CA LEU A 28 -9.00 -2.58 -2.28
C LEU A 28 -10.47 -2.67 -2.72
N GLU A 29 -10.83 -3.70 -3.49
CA GLU A 29 -12.21 -3.96 -3.92
C GLU A 29 -13.12 -4.24 -2.71
N GLN A 30 -12.65 -5.01 -1.73
CA GLN A 30 -13.34 -5.22 -0.45
C GLN A 30 -13.56 -3.93 0.35
N ASN A 31 -12.67 -2.95 0.17
CA ASN A 31 -12.77 -1.61 0.77
C ASN A 31 -13.51 -0.60 -0.13
N GLY A 32 -14.17 -1.06 -1.20
CA GLY A 32 -15.00 -0.23 -2.09
C GLY A 32 -14.23 0.47 -3.22
N PHE A 33 -12.96 0.15 -3.45
CA PHE A 33 -12.17 0.70 -4.56
C PHE A 33 -12.16 -0.25 -5.76
N GLN A 34 -12.90 0.08 -6.81
CA GLN A 34 -12.81 -0.63 -8.10
C GLN A 34 -11.56 -0.20 -8.87
N VAL A 35 -10.59 -1.11 -9.00
CA VAL A 35 -9.26 -0.79 -9.53
C VAL A 35 -8.75 -1.92 -10.41
N THR A 36 -8.09 -1.57 -11.51
CA THR A 36 -7.49 -2.57 -12.41
C THR A 36 -6.05 -2.85 -12.02
N GLN A 37 -5.49 -3.95 -12.52
CA GLN A 37 -4.07 -4.26 -12.35
C GLN A 37 -3.15 -3.14 -12.88
N ALA A 38 -3.53 -2.45 -13.96
CA ALA A 38 -2.79 -1.31 -14.50
C ALA A 38 -2.80 -0.11 -13.52
N THR A 39 -3.95 0.15 -12.89
CA THR A 39 -4.10 1.18 -11.85
C THR A 39 -3.20 0.88 -10.66
N ILE A 40 -3.24 -0.36 -10.15
CA ILE A 40 -2.40 -0.80 -9.03
C ILE A 40 -0.92 -0.69 -9.37
N SER A 41 -0.51 -1.12 -10.56
CA SER A 41 0.87 -1.01 -11.02
C SER A 41 1.37 0.43 -11.04
N ARG A 42 0.53 1.37 -11.51
CA ARG A 42 0.84 2.80 -11.48
C ARG A 42 0.95 3.33 -10.05
N ASP A 43 0.01 2.98 -9.18
CA ASP A 43 -0.02 3.46 -7.79
C ASP A 43 1.18 2.94 -6.99
N ILE A 44 1.55 1.66 -7.11
CA ILE A 44 2.77 1.08 -6.52
C ILE A 44 4.01 1.88 -6.92
N ARG A 45 4.12 2.27 -8.19
CA ARG A 45 5.23 3.08 -8.69
C ARG A 45 5.20 4.51 -8.13
N GLN A 46 4.03 5.14 -8.09
CA GLN A 46 3.85 6.49 -7.56
C GLN A 46 4.16 6.56 -6.06
N LEU A 47 3.69 5.56 -5.30
CA LEU A 47 3.94 5.39 -3.87
C LEU A 47 5.34 4.85 -3.55
N LYS A 48 6.14 4.54 -4.57
CA LYS A 48 7.50 3.99 -4.45
C LYS A 48 7.54 2.75 -3.55
N LEU A 49 6.50 1.92 -3.58
CA LEU A 49 6.44 0.69 -2.79
C LEU A 49 7.48 -0.31 -3.28
N ARG A 50 8.13 -0.99 -2.34
CA ARG A 50 9.15 -2.00 -2.61
C ARG A 50 8.82 -3.28 -1.86
N LYS A 51 9.17 -4.43 -2.44
CA LYS A 51 9.05 -5.70 -1.75
C LYS A 51 10.19 -5.84 -0.74
N ARG A 52 9.86 -6.11 0.52
CA ARG A 52 10.80 -6.47 1.58
C ARG A 52 10.35 -7.78 2.22
N ARG A 53 11.30 -8.50 2.82
CA ARG A 53 10.94 -9.64 3.67
C ARG A 53 10.36 -9.11 4.97
N ALA A 54 9.15 -9.54 5.30
CA ALA A 54 8.53 -9.34 6.59
C ALA A 54 9.15 -10.28 7.63
N ALA A 55 8.81 -10.06 8.91
CA ALA A 55 9.30 -10.89 10.01
C ALA A 55 8.85 -12.36 9.90
N SER A 56 7.71 -12.62 9.25
CA SER A 56 7.22 -13.96 8.91
C SER A 56 8.07 -14.70 7.86
N GLY A 57 8.99 -13.99 7.18
CA GLY A 57 9.76 -14.50 6.05
C GLY A 57 9.09 -14.27 4.69
N GLN A 58 7.85 -13.78 4.64
CA GLN A 58 7.14 -13.49 3.39
C GLN A 58 7.64 -12.21 2.71
N CYS A 59 7.64 -12.19 1.37
CA CYS A 59 8.01 -11.01 0.59
C CYS A 59 6.79 -10.13 0.31
N CYS A 60 6.69 -8.99 0.99
CA CYS A 60 5.51 -8.12 0.98
C CYS A 60 5.86 -6.68 0.59
N TYR A 61 4.90 -5.96 0.03
CA TYR A 61 5.05 -4.54 -0.27
C TYR A 61 5.17 -3.75 1.02
N MET A 62 6.15 -2.85 1.06
CA MET A 62 6.35 -1.91 2.15
C MET A 62 6.67 -0.54 1.57
N THR A 63 6.30 0.51 2.29
CA THR A 63 6.80 1.85 2.01
C THR A 63 8.30 1.91 2.30
N ALA A 64 9.01 2.82 1.63
CA ALA A 64 10.25 3.33 2.20
C ALA A 64 9.89 3.99 3.55
N PRO A 65 10.74 3.92 4.59
CA PRO A 65 10.49 4.64 5.83
C PRO A 65 10.39 6.13 5.50
N THR A 66 9.16 6.62 5.34
CA THR A 66 8.88 8.04 5.47
C THR A 66 9.13 8.36 6.93
N PRO A 67 9.97 9.37 7.25
CA PRO A 67 10.12 9.79 8.63
C PRO A 67 8.72 10.04 9.19
N PRO A 68 8.43 9.60 10.43
CA PRO A 68 7.12 9.74 11.03
C PRO A 68 6.73 11.20 10.90
N ILE A 69 5.61 11.45 10.20
CA ILE A 69 5.01 12.76 10.13
C ILE A 69 4.75 13.13 11.59
N ALA A 70 5.56 14.03 12.13
CA ALA A 70 5.39 14.50 13.49
C ALA A 70 3.93 14.98 13.61
N PRO A 71 3.19 14.60 14.67
CA PRO A 71 1.86 15.13 14.85
C PRO A 71 1.99 16.65 14.88
N SER A 72 1.32 17.32 13.93
CA SER A 72 1.15 18.76 13.97
C SER A 72 0.37 19.09 15.25
N ASN A 73 1.09 19.37 16.33
CA ASN A 73 0.50 19.96 17.51
C ASN A 73 0.09 21.39 17.14
N LEU A 74 -1.23 21.61 17.17
CA LEU A 74 -1.86 22.92 17.30
C LEU A 74 -1.65 23.46 18.71
#